data_AF-A0A7Y2MWJ6-F1
#
_entry.id   AF-A0A7Y2MWJ6-F1
#
_cell.length_a   1.000
_cell.length_b   1.000
_cell.length_c   1.000
_cell.angle_alpha   90.00
_cell.angle_beta   90.00
_cell.angle_gamma   90.00
#
_symmetry.space_group_name_H-M   'P 1'
#
loop_
_entity.id
_entity.type
_entity.pdbx_description
1 polymer ?
#
loop_
_entity_poly.entity_id
_entity_poly.type
_entity_poly.pdbx_seq_one_letter_code
_entity_poly.pdbx_strand_id
1 'polypeptide(L)'
;MQRLLSDIAELDATLASCGADFESIRRAVATGRKRLEEATNWLLGKAQDEPAVVYLAAYDYLMLAGTVIGAWQMGRAAAVAHAKLASKEGNADFYKAKIITARFYAEEILPRSAGYLEAATSDSSSAMAMPEDQF
;
A
#
# COMPACT_ATOMS: atom_id res chain seq x y z
N MET A 1 13.10 -1.49 5.56
CA MET A 1 12.17 -1.09 4.48
C MET A 1 12.53 -1.71 3.13
N GLN A 2 13.77 -1.59 2.64
CA GLN A 2 14.16 -2.10 1.32
C GLN A 2 13.75 -3.56 1.05
N ARG A 3 13.95 -4.46 2.03
CA ARG A 3 13.50 -5.86 1.92
C ARG A 3 11.99 -5.99 1.66
N LEU A 4 11.17 -5.23 2.38
CA LEU A 4 9.71 -5.24 2.21
C LEU A 4 9.30 -4.73 0.82
N LEU A 5 9.94 -3.66 0.32
CA LEU A 5 9.68 -3.15 -1.02
C LEU A 5 10.03 -4.18 -2.10
N SER A 6 11.13 -4.92 -1.93
CA SER A 6 11.46 -6.06 -2.80
C SER A 6 10.40 -7.16 -2.73
N ASP A 7 9.97 -7.55 -1.52
CA ASP A 7 8.92 -8.58 -1.35
C ASP A 7 7.59 -8.19 -2.01
N ILE A 8 7.24 -6.89 -1.99
CA ILE A 8 6.07 -6.37 -2.68
C ILE A 8 6.27 -6.42 -4.20
N ALA A 9 7.47 -6.13 -4.70
CA ALA A 9 7.78 -6.18 -6.14
C ALA A 9 7.75 -7.62 -6.69
N GLU A 10 8.21 -8.61 -5.92
CA GLU A 10 8.19 -10.03 -6.31
C GLU A 10 6.77 -10.56 -6.56
N LEU A 11 5.75 -9.96 -5.93
CA LEU A 11 4.34 -10.32 -6.16
C LEU A 11 3.89 -10.08 -7.61
N ASP A 12 4.50 -9.12 -8.32
CA ASP A 12 4.10 -8.79 -9.69
C ASP A 12 4.21 -10.00 -10.63
N ALA A 13 5.33 -10.74 -10.57
CA ALA A 13 5.54 -11.94 -11.37
C ALA A 13 4.54 -13.05 -11.03
N THR A 14 4.17 -13.18 -9.75
CA THR A 14 3.20 -14.17 -9.29
C THR A 14 1.80 -13.85 -9.79
N LEU A 15 1.39 -12.57 -9.76
CA LEU A 15 0.09 -12.16 -10.27
C LEU A 15 0.05 -12.18 -11.80
N ALA A 16 1.18 -11.96 -12.48
CA ALA A 16 1.27 -12.05 -13.94
C ALA A 16 0.88 -13.42 -14.48
N SER A 17 1.27 -14.49 -13.77
CA SER A 17 0.96 -15.86 -14.17
C SER A 17 -0.51 -16.25 -13.93
N CYS A 18 -1.26 -15.46 -13.15
CA CYS A 18 -2.68 -15.70 -12.88
C CYS A 18 -3.62 -15.20 -14.00
N GLY A 19 -3.10 -14.44 -14.97
CA GLY A 19 -3.83 -13.98 -16.15
C GLY A 19 -4.39 -12.55 -16.07
N ALA A 20 -5.06 -12.12 -17.14
CA ALA A 20 -5.48 -10.74 -17.35
C ALA A 20 -6.42 -10.18 -16.26
N ASP A 21 -7.17 -11.05 -15.57
CA ASP A 21 -8.06 -10.66 -14.48
C ASP A 21 -7.34 -10.16 -13.22
N PHE A 22 -6.02 -10.36 -13.10
CA PHE A 22 -5.24 -9.88 -11.95
C PHE A 22 -4.52 -8.55 -12.23
N GLU A 23 -4.66 -8.02 -13.44
CA GLU A 23 -3.94 -6.86 -13.89
C GLU A 23 -4.29 -5.58 -13.10
N SER A 24 -5.55 -5.40 -12.68
CA SER A 24 -5.92 -4.26 -11.83
C SER A 24 -5.23 -4.33 -10.47
N ILE A 25 -5.19 -5.51 -9.85
CA ILE A 25 -4.47 -5.77 -8.59
C ILE A 25 -2.97 -5.48 -8.76
N ARG A 26 -2.34 -5.97 -9.85
CA ARG A 26 -0.93 -5.75 -10.15
C ARG A 26 -0.57 -4.28 -10.21
N ARG A 27 -1.26 -3.52 -11.07
CA ARG A 27 -1.00 -2.08 -11.25
C ARG A 27 -1.21 -1.29 -9.97
N ALA A 28 -2.25 -1.64 -9.21
CA ALA A 28 -2.56 -0.98 -7.97
C ALA A 28 -1.44 -1.22 -6.94
N VAL A 29 -1.03 -2.48 -6.73
CA VAL A 29 0.07 -2.82 -5.79
C VAL A 29 1.39 -2.19 -6.22
N ALA A 30 1.73 -2.20 -7.52
CA ALA A 30 2.93 -1.55 -8.02
C ALA A 30 2.93 -0.03 -7.77
N THR A 31 1.79 0.62 -7.96
CA THR A 31 1.60 2.04 -7.64
C THR A 31 1.75 2.28 -6.13
N GLY A 32 1.10 1.47 -5.30
CA GLY A 32 1.22 1.56 -3.84
C GLY A 32 2.66 1.39 -3.35
N ARG A 33 3.42 0.45 -3.92
CA ARG A 33 4.84 0.24 -3.63
C ARG A 33 5.66 1.51 -3.89
N LYS A 34 5.46 2.15 -5.04
CA LYS A 34 6.16 3.40 -5.41
C LYS A 34 5.86 4.52 -4.41
N ARG A 35 4.59 4.67 -4.00
CA ARG A 35 4.19 5.67 -3.01
C ARG A 35 4.83 5.43 -1.65
N LEU A 36 4.87 4.18 -1.20
CA LEU A 36 5.54 3.82 0.05
C LEU A 36 7.05 4.12 -0.01
N GLU A 37 7.69 3.76 -1.13
CA GLU A 37 9.11 4.06 -1.37
C GLU A 37 9.40 5.56 -1.35
N GLU A 38 8.56 6.36 -2.01
CA GLU A 38 8.65 7.82 -2.03
C GLU A 38 8.53 8.43 -0.63
N ALA A 39 7.50 8.08 0.12
CA ALA A 39 7.31 8.58 1.48
C ALA A 39 8.45 8.16 2.42
N THR A 40 8.93 6.91 2.33
CA THR A 40 10.07 6.47 3.13
C THR A 40 11.32 7.31 2.82
N ASN A 41 11.61 7.54 1.54
CA ASN A 41 12.80 8.29 1.13
C ASN A 41 12.72 9.75 1.58
N TRP A 42 11.53 10.36 1.48
CA TRP A 42 11.31 11.73 1.94
C TRP A 42 11.53 11.86 3.45
N LEU A 43 10.95 10.96 4.26
CA LEU A 43 11.13 10.98 5.72
C LEU A 43 12.58 10.76 6.14
N LEU A 44 13.29 9.84 5.48
CA LEU A 44 14.71 9.62 5.75
C LEU A 44 15.56 10.86 5.42
N GLY A 45 15.18 11.62 4.39
CA GLY A 45 15.84 12.88 4.03
C GLY A 45 15.61 14.00 5.05
N LYS A 46 14.47 14.01 5.75
CA LYS A 46 14.12 15.03 6.76
C LYS A 46 14.53 14.67 8.19
N ALA A 47 14.84 13.40 8.46
CA ALA A 47 14.99 12.87 9.82
C ALA A 47 16.10 13.52 10.67
N GLN A 48 17.16 14.03 10.06
CA GLN A 48 18.27 14.66 10.78
C GLN A 48 18.03 16.15 11.04
N ASP A 49 17.54 16.87 10.04
CA ASP A 49 17.47 18.33 10.07
C ASP A 49 16.11 18.85 10.58
N GLU A 50 15.03 18.09 10.36
CA GLU A 50 13.65 18.53 10.61
C GLU A 50 12.82 17.43 11.33
N PRO A 51 13.19 17.00 12.55
CA PRO A 51 12.53 15.88 13.25
C PRO A 51 11.05 16.14 13.54
N ALA A 52 10.65 17.40 13.75
CA ALA A 52 9.25 17.76 13.98
C ALA A 52 8.35 17.42 12.78
N VAL A 53 8.85 17.61 11.55
CA VAL A 53 8.15 17.27 10.32
C VAL A 53 7.93 15.76 10.22
N VAL A 54 8.93 14.97 10.61
CA VAL A 54 8.83 13.50 10.64
C VAL A 54 7.78 13.03 11.65
N TYR A 55 7.66 13.70 12.80
CA TYR A 55 6.63 13.36 13.79
C TYR A 55 5.22 13.68 13.30
N LEU A 56 5.04 14.80 12.62
CA LEU A 56 3.73 15.14 12.03
C LEU A 56 3.31 14.10 10.99
N ALA A 57 4.24 13.67 10.13
CA ALA A 57 3.98 12.69 9.08
C ALA A 57 3.76 11.25 9.59
N ALA A 58 3.98 10.97 10.88
CA ALA A 58 3.99 9.60 11.40
C ALA A 58 2.66 8.87 11.19
N TYR A 59 1.52 9.55 11.39
CA TYR A 59 0.20 8.96 11.20
C TYR A 59 -0.06 8.61 9.72
N ASP A 60 0.14 9.58 8.84
CA ASP A 60 -0.11 9.38 7.41
C ASP A 60 0.83 8.34 6.80
N TYR A 61 2.09 8.33 7.22
CA TYR A 61 3.03 7.29 6.84
C TYR A 61 2.61 5.89 7.33
N LEU A 62 2.11 5.77 8.56
CA LEU A 62 1.58 4.52 9.08
C LEU A 62 0.37 4.04 8.27
N MET A 63 -0.55 4.93 7.95
CA MET A 63 -1.74 4.62 7.17
C MET A 63 -1.39 4.25 5.72
N LEU A 64 -0.45 4.96 5.11
CA LEU A 64 0.12 4.62 3.81
C LEU A 64 0.71 3.22 3.82
N ALA A 65 1.62 2.93 4.74
CA ALA A 65 2.30 1.64 4.84
C ALA A 65 1.29 0.51 5.07
N GLY A 66 0.36 0.67 6.02
CA GLY A 66 -0.69 -0.32 6.30
C GLY A 66 -1.58 -0.59 5.09
N THR A 67 -1.97 0.46 4.36
CA THR A 67 -2.82 0.32 3.17
C THR A 67 -2.10 -0.46 2.06
N VAL A 68 -0.83 -0.14 1.81
CA VAL A 68 0.00 -0.80 0.78
C VAL A 68 0.30 -2.25 1.15
N ILE A 69 0.69 -2.51 2.40
CA ILE A 69 0.95 -3.88 2.91
C ILE A 69 -0.34 -4.71 2.86
N GLY A 70 -1.50 -4.12 3.19
CA GLY A 70 -2.80 -4.78 3.06
C GLY A 70 -3.08 -5.21 1.61
N ALA A 71 -2.84 -4.33 0.63
CA ALA A 71 -3.00 -4.68 -0.78
C ALA A 71 -2.05 -5.79 -1.22
N TRP A 72 -0.79 -5.76 -0.75
CA TRP A 72 0.18 -6.83 -1.00
C TRP A 72 -0.31 -8.18 -0.46
N GLN A 73 -0.81 -8.23 0.77
CA GLN A 73 -1.33 -9.48 1.34
C GLN A 73 -2.60 -9.97 0.62
N MET A 74 -3.47 -9.05 0.22
CA MET A 74 -4.66 -9.39 -0.59
C MET A 74 -4.27 -9.98 -1.95
N GLY A 75 -3.28 -9.40 -2.63
CA GLY A 75 -2.78 -9.93 -3.90
C GLY A 75 -2.15 -11.31 -3.74
N ARG A 76 -1.35 -11.54 -2.68
CA ARG A 76 -0.83 -12.89 -2.35
C ARG A 76 -1.95 -13.90 -2.13
N ALA A 77 -2.97 -13.54 -1.36
CA ALA A 77 -4.12 -14.40 -1.12
C ALA A 77 -4.90 -14.70 -2.41
N ALA A 78 -5.04 -13.72 -3.30
CA ALA A 78 -5.72 -13.88 -4.58
C ALA A 78 -4.97 -14.85 -5.52
N ALA A 79 -3.63 -14.78 -5.56
CA ALA A 79 -2.81 -15.73 -6.31
C ALA A 79 -2.95 -17.16 -5.81
N VAL A 80 -2.96 -17.37 -4.48
CA VAL A 80 -3.19 -18.68 -3.88
C VAL A 80 -4.60 -19.19 -4.19
N ALA A 81 -5.62 -18.32 -4.09
CA ALA A 81 -7.00 -18.66 -4.42
C ALA A 81 -7.14 -19.09 -5.88
N HIS A 82 -6.45 -18.41 -6.80
CA HIS A 82 -6.39 -18.80 -8.21
C HIS A 82 -5.80 -20.20 -8.41
N ALA A 83 -4.67 -20.49 -7.78
CA ALA A 83 -4.04 -21.81 -7.85
C ALA A 83 -4.94 -22.93 -7.29
N LYS A 84 -5.63 -22.69 -6.17
CA LYS A 84 -6.57 -23.64 -5.57
C LYS A 84 -7.80 -23.91 -6.44
N LEU A 85 -8.30 -22.88 -7.13
CA LEU A 85 -9.36 -23.05 -8.12
C LEU A 85 -8.89 -23.91 -9.31
N ALA A 86 -7.67 -23.69 -9.80
CA ALA A 86 -7.09 -24.48 -10.89
C ALA A 86 -6.89 -25.95 -10.50
N SER A 87 -6.47 -26.24 -9.26
CA SER A 87 -6.33 -27.61 -8.75
C SER A 87 -7.62 -28.24 -8.23
N LYS A 88 -8.75 -27.52 -8.26
CA LYS A 88 -10.07 -27.94 -7.73
C LYS A 88 -10.02 -28.36 -6.26
N GLU A 89 -9.13 -27.76 -5.47
CA GLU A 89 -8.99 -28.04 -4.04
C GLU A 89 -9.80 -27.04 -3.20
N GLY A 90 -10.52 -27.54 -2.20
CA GLY A 90 -11.22 -26.71 -1.21
C GLY A 90 -12.53 -26.10 -1.71
N ASN A 91 -12.95 -24.98 -1.09
CA ASN A 91 -14.23 -24.34 -1.39
C ASN A 91 -14.09 -23.32 -2.53
N ALA A 92 -14.62 -23.65 -3.71
CA ALA A 92 -14.54 -22.80 -4.90
C ALA A 92 -15.20 -21.43 -4.72
N ASP A 93 -16.33 -21.35 -4.02
CA ASP A 93 -17.06 -20.09 -3.82
C ASP A 93 -16.28 -19.15 -2.91
N PHE A 94 -15.62 -19.68 -1.87
CA PHE A 94 -14.72 -18.91 -1.03
C PHE A 94 -13.55 -18.32 -1.83
N TYR A 95 -12.91 -19.11 -2.69
CA TYR A 95 -11.76 -18.63 -3.48
C TYR A 95 -12.15 -17.58 -4.52
N LYS A 96 -13.29 -17.76 -5.19
CA LYS A 96 -13.85 -16.74 -6.08
C LYS A 96 -14.11 -15.44 -5.32
N ALA A 97 -14.74 -15.53 -4.14
CA ALA A 97 -14.99 -14.36 -3.28
C ALA A 97 -13.69 -13.69 -2.82
N LYS A 98 -12.63 -14.47 -2.53
CA LYS A 98 -11.31 -13.92 -2.16
C LYS A 98 -10.65 -13.13 -3.28
N ILE A 99 -10.71 -13.60 -4.52
CA ILE A 99 -10.19 -12.87 -5.67
C ILE A 99 -10.95 -11.55 -5.85
N ILE A 100 -12.28 -11.57 -5.76
CA ILE A 100 -13.12 -10.37 -5.83
C ILE A 100 -12.78 -9.38 -4.71
N THR A 101 -12.59 -9.88 -3.48
CA THR A 101 -12.23 -9.04 -2.32
C THR A 101 -10.87 -8.36 -2.52
N ALA A 102 -9.89 -9.09 -3.06
CA ALA A 102 -8.58 -8.53 -3.34
C ALA A 102 -8.64 -7.44 -4.42
N ARG A 103 -9.45 -7.65 -5.46
CA ARG A 103 -9.73 -6.65 -6.48
C ARG A 103 -10.38 -5.41 -5.90
N PHE A 104 -11.43 -5.56 -5.09
CA PHE A 104 -12.08 -4.46 -4.39
C PHE A 104 -11.09 -3.66 -3.54
N TYR A 105 -10.21 -4.33 -2.79
CA TYR A 105 -9.19 -3.65 -2.00
C TYR A 105 -8.25 -2.82 -2.89
N ALA A 106 -7.80 -3.39 -4.00
CA ALA A 106 -6.92 -2.71 -4.96
C ALA A 106 -7.59 -1.49 -5.63
N GLU A 107 -8.87 -1.59 -5.97
CA GLU A 107 -9.61 -0.58 -6.73
C GLU A 107 -10.23 0.51 -5.84
N GLU A 108 -10.68 0.17 -4.62
CA GLU A 108 -11.47 1.08 -3.77
C GLU A 108 -10.74 1.54 -2.50
N ILE A 109 -9.84 0.71 -1.95
CA ILE A 109 -9.17 1.00 -0.68
C ILE A 109 -7.77 1.57 -0.92
N LEU A 110 -6.98 0.92 -1.77
CA LEU A 110 -5.61 1.32 -2.05
C LEU A 110 -5.47 2.73 -2.64
N PRO A 111 -6.41 3.31 -3.43
CA PRO A 111 -6.27 4.69 -3.91
C PRO A 111 -6.06 5.73 -2.80
N ARG A 112 -6.56 5.48 -1.58
CA ARG A 112 -6.35 6.36 -0.41
C ARG A 112 -4.88 6.57 -0.06
N SER A 113 -4.00 5.63 -0.45
CA SER A 113 -2.54 5.79 -0.34
C SER A 113 -2.00 7.04 -1.03
N ALA A 114 -2.69 7.58 -2.05
CA ALA A 114 -2.30 8.83 -2.67
C ALA A 114 -2.41 10.02 -1.69
N GLY A 115 -3.55 10.14 -1.01
CA GLY A 115 -3.78 11.20 -0.03
C GLY A 115 -2.85 11.09 1.18
N TYR A 116 -2.61 9.85 1.66
CA TYR A 116 -1.63 9.64 2.74
C TYR A 116 -0.20 9.99 2.32
N LEU A 117 0.19 9.71 1.08
CA LEU A 117 1.49 10.14 0.57
C LEU A 117 1.59 11.67 0.58
N GLU A 118 0.60 12.35 0.00
CA GLU A 118 0.57 13.81 -0.08
C GLU A 118 0.62 14.48 1.30
N ALA A 119 -0.14 13.95 2.27
CA ALA A 119 -0.09 14.43 3.64
C ALA A 119 1.28 14.16 4.30
N ALA A 120 1.82 12.95 4.15
CA ALA A 120 3.08 12.53 4.76
C ALA A 120 4.31 13.26 4.21
N THR A 121 4.27 13.79 2.99
CA THR A 121 5.37 14.52 2.36
C THR A 121 5.15 16.03 2.31
N SER A 122 4.15 16.53 3.05
CA SER A 122 3.88 17.96 3.14
C SER A 122 4.87 18.67 4.09
N ASP A 123 5.42 19.81 3.66
CA ASP A 123 6.30 20.64 4.49
C ASP A 123 5.55 21.27 5.69
N SER A 124 4.21 21.24 5.68
CA SER A 124 3.27 21.48 6.79
C SER A 124 3.63 22.58 7.80
N SER A 125 4.18 23.69 7.30
CA SER A 125 4.43 24.90 8.08
C SER A 125 3.17 25.41 8.80
N SER A 126 1.99 25.16 8.23
CA SER A 126 0.69 25.52 8.82
C SER A 126 0.36 24.75 10.10
N ALA A 127 0.76 23.47 10.23
CA ALA A 127 0.49 22.66 11.41
C ALA A 127 1.25 23.16 12.65
N MET A 128 2.38 23.85 12.43
CA MET A 128 3.22 24.44 13.47
C MET A 128 3.07 25.97 13.54
N ALA A 129 2.16 26.57 12.75
CA ALA A 129 2.01 28.01 12.66
C ALA A 129 1.08 28.60 13.74
N MET A 130 0.16 27.79 14.28
CA MET A 130 -0.81 28.28 15.26
C MET A 130 -0.20 28.30 16.66
N PRO A 131 -0.19 29.45 17.36
CA PRO A 131 0.26 29.53 18.74
C PRO A 131 -0.68 28.77 19.69
N GLU A 132 -0.16 28.34 20.83
CA GLU A 132 -0.90 27.56 21.84
C GLU A 132 -2.15 28.28 22.36
N ASP A 133 -2.13 29.61 22.48
CA ASP A 133 -3.26 30.42 22.97
C ASP A 133 -4.43 30.55 21.98
N GLN A 134 -4.31 29.96 20.79
CA GLN A 134 -5.34 29.93 19.75
C GLN A 134 -5.99 28.54 19.57
N PHE A 135 -5.65 27.55 20.41
CA PHE A 135 -6.27 26.21 20.44
C PHE A 135 -7.40 26.08 21.46
#